data_AF-F3GP29-F1
#
_entry.id   AF-F3GP29-F1
#
_cell.length_a   1.000
_cell.length_b   1.000
_cell.length_c   1.000
_cell.angle_alpha   90.00
_cell.angle_beta   90.00
_cell.angle_gamma   90.00
#
_symmetry.space_group_name_H-M   'P 1'
#
loop_
_entity.id
_entity.type
_entity.pdbx_description
1 polymer ?
#
loop_
_entity_poly.entity_id
_entity_poly.type
_entity_poly.pdbx_seq_one_letter_code
_entity_poly.pdbx_strand_id
1 'polypeptide(L)' 'AFTAETGELPAAAWLLYIANLLWTVGYDTYYAMVDRDDDLKIGVKSTAVLFGDADRVIILTLQGLALGCLMLAG' A
#
# COMPACT_ATOMS: atom_id res chain seq x y z
N ALA A 1 -23.33 -4.43 8.55
CA ALA A 1 -24.31 -5.41 8.03
C ALA A 1 -23.65 -6.77 7.77
N PHE A 2 -22.60 -6.87 6.94
CA PHE A 2 -21.96 -8.15 6.56
C PHE A 2 -21.62 -9.10 7.73
N THR A 3 -20.69 -8.74 8.63
CA THR A 3 -20.31 -9.59 9.77
C THR A 3 -21.41 -9.78 10.81
N ALA A 4 -22.33 -8.82 10.92
CA ALA A 4 -23.47 -8.90 11.83
C ALA A 4 -24.52 -9.92 11.36
N GLU A 5 -24.61 -10.16 10.04
CA GLU A 5 -25.46 -11.16 9.41
C GLU A 5 -24.81 -12.54 9.39
N THR A 6 -23.50 -12.64 9.09
CA THR A 6 -22.80 -13.93 8.99
C THR A 6 -22.32 -14.48 10.32
N GLY A 7 -22.21 -13.66 11.36
CA GLY A 7 -21.69 -14.06 12.68
C GLY A 7 -20.17 -14.33 12.71
N GLU A 8 -19.51 -14.25 11.56
CA GLU A 8 -18.07 -14.51 11.40
C GLU A 8 -17.45 -13.58 10.35
N LEU A 9 -16.13 -13.37 10.46
CA LEU A 9 -15.35 -12.59 9.52
C LEU A 9 -14.52 -13.55 8.64
N PRO A 10 -14.90 -13.78 7.38
CA PRO A 10 -14.23 -14.76 6.52
C PRO A 10 -12.79 -14.32 6.22
N ALA A 11 -11.90 -15.28 6.01
CA ALA A 11 -10.49 -15.02 5.70
C ALA A 11 -10.32 -14.11 4.46
N ALA A 12 -11.21 -14.23 3.47
CA ALA A 12 -11.24 -13.35 2.30
C ALA A 12 -11.41 -11.87 2.67
N ALA A 13 -12.20 -11.55 3.70
CA ALA A 13 -12.36 -10.16 4.16
C ALA A 13 -11.04 -9.57 4.69
N TRP A 14 -10.23 -10.37 5.38
CA TRP A 14 -8.89 -9.98 5.80
C TRP A 14 -7.94 -9.79 4.62
N LEU A 15 -7.97 -10.71 3.64
CA LEU A 15 -7.17 -10.58 2.42
C LEU A 15 -7.53 -9.31 1.64
N LEU A 16 -8.82 -9.00 1.50
CA LEU A 16 -9.28 -7.76 0.85
C LEU A 16 -8.84 -6.51 1.62
N TYR A 17 -8.92 -6.54 2.95
CA TYR A 17 -8.44 -5.44 3.78
C TYR A 17 -6.93 -5.21 3.62
N ILE A 18 -6.13 -6.28 3.67
CA ILE A 18 -4.68 -6.23 3.46
C ILE A 18 -4.35 -5.77 2.04
N ALA A 19 -5.05 -6.28 1.02
CA ALA A 19 -4.90 -5.84 -0.37
C ALA A 19 -5.13 -4.34 -0.50
N ASN A 20 -6.22 -3.83 0.08
CA ASN A 20 -6.53 -2.41 0.08
C ASN A 20 -5.46 -1.57 0.79
N LEU A 21 -4.96 -2.04 1.94
CA LEU A 21 -3.87 -1.39 2.67
C LEU A 21 -2.60 -1.30 1.82
N LEU A 22 -2.15 -2.42 1.25
CA LEU A 22 -0.95 -2.49 0.42
C LEU A 22 -1.07 -1.61 -0.82
N TRP A 23 -2.22 -1.62 -1.48
CA TRP A 23 -2.49 -0.76 -2.63
C TRP A 23 -2.46 0.72 -2.24
N THR A 24 -3.11 1.09 -1.13
CA THR A 24 -3.16 2.47 -0.63
C THR A 24 -1.76 2.98 -0.33
N VAL A 25 -0.94 2.19 0.38
CA VAL A 25 0.45 2.56 0.70
C VAL A 25 1.29 2.64 -0.58
N GLY A 26 1.10 1.72 -1.53
CA GLY A 26 1.80 1.77 -2.82
C GLY A 26 1.46 3.02 -3.63
N TYR A 27 0.18 3.40 -3.67
CA TYR A 27 -0.29 4.61 -4.34
C TYR A 27 0.25 5.88 -3.65
N ASP A 28 0.14 5.97 -2.32
CA ASP A 28 0.65 7.09 -1.54
C ASP A 28 2.17 7.25 -1.71
N THR A 29 2.91 6.14 -1.73
CA THR A 29 4.35 6.14 -1.99
C THR A 29 4.68 6.69 -3.38
N TYR A 30 3.95 6.30 -4.42
CA TYR A 30 4.15 6.83 -5.77
C TYR A 30 3.86 8.32 -5.83
N TYR A 31 2.77 8.76 -5.19
CA TYR A 31 2.39 10.17 -5.14
C TYR A 31 3.45 11.01 -4.42
N ALA A 32 3.98 10.53 -3.28
CA ALA A 32 5.00 11.22 -2.51
C ALA A 32 6.33 11.43 -3.27
N MET A 33 6.62 10.65 -4.32
CA MET A 33 7.85 10.85 -5.11
C MET A 33 7.89 12.20 -5.83
N VAL A 34 6.73 12.79 -6.11
CA VAL A 34 6.64 14.13 -6.72
C VAL A 34 7.17 15.21 -5.77
N ASP A 35 6.95 15.04 -4.47
CA ASP A 35 7.33 16.02 -3.44
C ASP A 35 8.78 15.82 -2.93
N ARG A 36 9.49 14.77 -3.39
CA ARG A 36 10.82 14.39 -2.88
C ARG A 36 11.84 15.53 -2.93
N ASP A 37 11.91 16.26 -4.04
CA ASP A 37 12.88 17.34 -4.22
C ASP A 37 12.61 18.51 -3.28
N ASP A 38 11.33 18.76 -2.96
CA ASP A 38 10.94 19.80 -2.02
C ASP A 38 11.15 19.34 -0.58
N ASP A 39 10.81 18.09 -0.25
CA ASP A 39 11.09 17.47 1.05
C ASP A 39 12.59 17.53 1.41
N LEU A 40 13.46 17.28 0.44
CA LEU A 40 14.92 17.41 0.61
C LEU A 40 15.35 18.84 0.93
N LYS A 41 14.75 19.85 0.28
CA LYS A 41 15.10 21.27 0.51
C LYS A 41 14.71 21.73 1.91
N ILE A 42 13.57 21.28 2.43
CA ILE A 42 13.06 21.69 3.74
C ILE A 42 13.43 20.72 4.88
N GLY A 43 14.14 19.63 4.57
CA GLY A 43 14.62 18.66 5.54
C GLY A 43 13.54 17.73 6.11
N VAL A 44 12.45 17.52 5.37
CA VAL A 44 11.38 16.58 5.73
C VAL A 44 11.88 15.14 5.55
N LYS A 45 11.57 14.28 6.52
CA LYS A 45 11.95 12.86 6.53
C LYS A 45 10.82 11.97 5.99
N SER A 46 10.40 12.21 4.74
CA SER A 46 9.32 11.45 4.11
C SER A 46 9.76 10.07 3.64
N THR A 47 8.78 9.22 3.30
CA THR A 47 9.02 7.92 2.66
C THR A 47 9.65 8.08 1.27
N ALA A 48 9.35 9.17 0.55
CA ALA A 48 9.99 9.48 -0.72
C ALA A 48 11.49 9.75 -0.57
N VAL A 49 11.89 10.42 0.51
CA VAL A 49 13.31 10.60 0.86
C VAL A 49 13.95 9.28 1.31
N LEU A 50 13.26 8.49 2.14
CA LEU A 50 13.75 7.21 2.65
C LEU A 50 13.98 6.17 1.55
N PHE A 51 13.00 6.03 0.64
CA PHE A 51 13.03 5.02 -0.42
C PHE A 51 13.93 5.44 -1.57
N GLY A 52 14.00 6.74 -1.87
CA GLY A 52 14.89 7.27 -2.89
C GLY A 52 14.82 6.46 -4.19
N ASP A 53 15.96 5.94 -4.64
CA ASP A 53 16.08 5.23 -5.91
C ASP A 53 15.51 3.79 -5.88
N ALA A 54 15.10 3.32 -4.69
CA ALA A 54 14.40 2.04 -4.52
C ALA A 54 12.87 2.18 -4.68
N ASP A 55 12.36 3.39 -4.95
CA ASP A 55 10.93 3.70 -5.14
C ASP A 55 10.22 2.67 -6.03
N ARG A 56 10.76 2.40 -7.22
CA ARG A 56 10.15 1.48 -8.19
C ARG A 56 10.06 0.05 -7.67
N VAL A 57 11.09 -0.42 -6.98
CA VAL A 57 11.13 -1.78 -6.43
C VAL A 57 10.12 -1.92 -5.29
N ILE A 58 10.03 -0.90 -4.43
CA ILE A 58 9.10 -0.89 -3.30
C ILE A 58 7.66 -0.82 -3.79
N ILE A 59 7.37 0.09 -4.73
CA ILE A 59 6.03 0.23 -5.33
C ILE A 59 5.64 -1.06 -6.06
N LEU A 60 6.54 -1.64 -6.85
CA LEU A 60 6.29 -2.93 -7.53
C LEU A 60 6.00 -4.05 -6.52
N THR A 61 6.73 -4.10 -5.41
CA THR A 61 6.53 -5.09 -4.37
C THR A 61 5.18 -4.91 -3.67
N LEU A 62 4.82 -3.68 -3.30
CA LEU A 62 3.54 -3.37 -2.67
C LEU A 62 2.35 -3.71 -3.58
N GLN A 63 2.44 -3.33 -4.87
CA GLN A 63 1.42 -3.65 -5.86
C GLN A 63 1.34 -5.16 -6.15
N GLY A 64 2.48 -5.84 -6.25
CA GLY A 64 2.56 -7.28 -6.42
C GLY A 64 1.94 -8.06 -5.25
N LEU A 65 2.19 -7.62 -4.01
CA LEU A 65 1.57 -8.19 -2.82
C LEU A 65 0.06 -7.89 -2.77
N ALA A 66 -0.37 -6.68 -3.13
CA ALA A 66 -1.78 -6.33 -3.20
C ALA A 66 -2.53 -7.24 -4.19
N LEU A 67 -1.98 -7.40 -5.41
CA LEU A 67 -2.52 -8.32 -6.41
C LEU A 67 -2.49 -9.78 -5.94
N GLY A 68 -1.44 -10.20 -5.23
CA GLY A 68 -1.36 -11.53 -4.62
C GLY A 68 -2.47 -11.76 -3.59
N CYS A 69 -2.75 -10.78 -2.73
CA CYS A 69 -3.86 -10.84 -1.79
C CYS A 69 -5.21 -10.91 -2.49
N LEU A 70 -5.42 -10.15 -3.58
CA LEU A 70 -6.65 -10.22 -4.38
C LEU A 70 -6.83 -11.60 -5.04
N MET A 71 -5.75 -12.15 -5.61
CA MET A 71 -5.77 -13.48 -6.22
C MET A 71 -6.08 -14.59 -5.21
N LEU A 72 -5.59 -14.47 -3.98
CA LEU A 72 -5.88 -15.40 -2.89
C LEU A 72 -7.30 -15.22 -2.31
N ALA A 73 -7.90 -14.04 -2.44
CA ALA A 73 -9.24 -13.76 -1.94
C ALA A 73 -10.35 -14.43 -2.77
N GLY A 74 -10.06 -14.75 -4.05
CA GLY A 74 -10.97 -15.43 -4.97
C GLY A 74 -11.44 -14.55 -6.11
#